data_AF-A0A1F2QDR5-F1
#
_entry.id   AF-A0A1F2QDR5-F1
#
_cell.length_a   1.000
_cell.length_b   1.000
_cell.length_c   1.000
_cell.angle_alpha   90.00
_cell.angle_beta   90.00
_cell.angle_gamma   90.00
#
_symmetry.space_group_name_H-M   'P 1'
#
loop_
_entity.id
_entity.type
_entity.pdbx_description
1 polymer ?
#
loop_
_entity_poly.entity_id
_entity_poly.type
_entity_poly.pdbx_seq_one_letter_code
_entity_poly.pdbx_strand_id
1 'polypeptide(L)'
;MVSFAAGPVERGRGGDIEQAWFRLAQGLDKFNPDALRERTDELVQVAGKSDIRRMTSLALALVAHARTQASTQAEVTITQAIRLDAGCPEAWFALANVRLGRANLASGVVALGRGVYTLFTDPRLDELVGASTILTGVVMLVIGFAVWGILAIRRTVPRLWHDLGEMGAQWRLGPNGVVLGLLIIALPVFAGGDPVWMLIWFFTLCWAYLPAGQRALGALGLLLVAATPTLVELGFRSITHPPNAIFAATEVLSDRRYEPQILEELDALTDTFGEEPDFHRLVGDCYRQFALLDGAAIAYREGLRTASGNAALSEALGTVQYLEGDYNAALQAFKTALETGYDSVVANYNLSLTYAQTYHFRESEDAMAAARQAGDRRLQDLTRGREHDIILPGFTHEEATKMLRRKDPLLLLNRGLSPPPLLRERTVEHPLAIGCVVALILAVLHRLIRQRSGGFAAACLKCGRAFCRRCKLSHESQSYCTQCINIFLKKDMVGIEAQLAKRQQLTRRHFWLRAERRISDLLLPGIGVGFGGRPVLGGALVLLALVSAMLVLVWLPGFISPALMATPIWPLRMLFGGIWAAAAVVAQLLPVEWR
;
A
#
# COMPACT_ATOMS: atom_id res chain seq x y z
N MET A 1 7.12 -8.29 55.93
CA MET A 1 6.48 -6.97 55.98
C MET A 1 6.89 -6.21 54.74
N VAL A 2 6.13 -6.36 53.66
CA VAL A 2 6.29 -5.58 52.42
C VAL A 2 5.35 -4.39 52.56
N SER A 3 5.87 -3.19 52.35
CA SER A 3 5.13 -1.94 52.46
C SER A 3 4.01 -1.88 51.41
N PHE A 4 2.75 -1.96 51.85
CA PHE A 4 1.55 -1.84 51.01
C PHE A 4 1.05 -0.39 50.86
N ALA A 5 1.88 0.61 51.16
CA ALA A 5 1.49 2.02 51.09
C ALA A 5 2.15 2.73 49.90
N ALA A 6 1.80 2.33 48.68
CA ALA A 6 1.83 3.26 47.56
C ALA A 6 0.58 4.15 47.71
N GLY A 7 0.77 5.47 47.89
CA GLY A 7 -0.35 6.41 47.92
C GLY A 7 -1.20 6.30 46.64
N PRO A 8 -2.47 6.72 46.66
CA PRO A 8 -3.36 6.55 45.53
C PRO A 8 -2.76 7.23 44.30
N VAL A 9 -2.54 6.46 43.23
CA VAL A 9 -2.16 6.99 41.92
C VAL A 9 -3.25 7.98 41.53
N GLU A 10 -2.87 9.24 41.30
CA GLU A 10 -3.81 10.30 40.93
C GLU A 10 -4.36 9.99 39.52
N ARG A 11 -5.60 9.49 39.45
CA ARG A 11 -6.25 9.10 38.20
C ARG A 11 -6.81 10.33 37.48
N GLY A 12 -6.74 10.32 36.14
CA GLY A 12 -7.29 11.40 35.32
C GLY A 12 -8.82 11.44 35.41
N ARG A 13 -9.39 12.64 35.31
CA ARG A 13 -10.84 12.85 35.24
C ARG A 13 -11.25 13.21 33.82
N GLY A 14 -12.47 12.85 33.45
CA GLY A 14 -13.07 13.29 32.20
C GLY A 14 -13.05 14.83 32.08
N GLY A 15 -12.67 15.34 30.92
CA GLY A 15 -12.53 16.78 30.70
C GLY A 15 -11.15 17.37 31.00
N ASP A 16 -10.27 16.66 31.73
CA ASP A 16 -8.96 17.21 32.12
C ASP A 16 -8.07 17.47 30.89
N ILE A 17 -8.13 16.58 29.89
CA ILE A 17 -7.36 16.68 28.65
C ILE A 17 -7.85 17.87 27.82
N GLU A 18 -9.16 18.04 27.70
CA GLU A 18 -9.78 19.15 26.99
C GLU A 18 -9.46 20.49 27.65
N GLN A 19 -9.48 20.54 28.99
CA GLN A 19 -9.10 21.74 29.74
C GLN A 19 -7.61 22.07 29.57
N ALA A 20 -6.72 21.08 29.66
CA ALA A 20 -5.29 21.26 29.44
C ALA A 20 -5.01 21.69 27.99
N TRP A 21 -5.68 21.09 27.01
CA TRP A 21 -5.62 21.50 25.61
C TRP A 21 -6.10 22.94 25.41
N PHE A 22 -7.20 23.34 26.03
CA PHE A 22 -7.72 24.71 25.92
C PHE A 22 -6.74 25.74 26.48
N ARG A 23 -6.09 25.44 27.62
CA ARG A 23 -5.01 26.28 28.18
C ARG A 23 -3.81 26.38 27.24
N LEU A 24 -3.43 25.29 26.59
CA LEU A 24 -2.38 25.27 25.57
C LEU A 24 -2.78 26.12 24.36
N ALA A 25 -3.98 25.92 23.83
CA ALA A 25 -4.50 26.60 22.65
C ALA A 25 -4.59 28.12 22.84
N GLN A 26 -5.03 28.59 24.01
CA GLN A 26 -5.03 30.02 24.35
C GLN A 26 -3.62 30.65 24.33
N GLY A 27 -2.58 29.86 24.62
CA GLY A 27 -1.19 30.31 24.58
C GLY A 27 -0.59 30.41 23.17
N LEU A 28 -1.28 29.92 22.13
CA LEU A 28 -0.74 29.87 20.77
C LEU A 28 -0.75 31.24 20.06
N ASP A 29 -1.66 32.15 20.43
CA ASP A 29 -1.79 33.47 19.79
C ASP A 29 -0.56 34.37 20.00
N LYS A 30 0.04 34.29 21.20
CA LYS A 30 1.27 35.02 21.55
C LYS A 30 2.39 34.00 21.73
N PHE A 31 3.14 33.76 20.65
CA PHE A 31 4.20 32.75 20.65
C PHE A 31 5.20 32.97 21.78
N ASN A 32 5.19 32.07 22.76
CA ASN A 32 6.20 31.93 23.80
C ASN A 32 6.66 30.46 23.86
N PRO A 33 7.91 30.16 23.47
CA PRO A 33 8.37 28.78 23.34
C PRO A 33 8.42 28.03 24.68
N ASP A 34 8.72 28.73 25.78
CA ASP A 34 8.81 28.10 27.10
C ASP A 34 7.42 27.83 27.67
N ALA A 35 6.49 28.77 27.51
CA ALA A 35 5.09 28.56 27.87
C ALA A 35 4.45 27.41 27.06
N LEU A 36 4.78 27.30 25.77
CA LEU A 36 4.27 26.21 24.92
C LEU A 36 4.80 24.84 25.40
N ARG A 37 6.07 24.76 25.80
CA ARG A 37 6.65 23.53 26.36
C ARG A 37 5.98 23.15 27.68
N GLU A 38 5.85 24.11 28.60
CA GLU A 38 5.23 23.90 29.91
C GLU A 38 3.77 23.42 29.77
N ARG A 39 2.98 24.04 28.88
CA ARG A 39 1.60 23.60 28.61
C ARG A 39 1.53 22.23 27.93
N THR A 40 2.52 21.90 27.10
CA THR A 40 2.63 20.56 26.50
C THR A 40 2.98 19.52 27.56
N ASP A 41 3.87 19.85 28.51
CA ASP A 41 4.21 18.99 29.65
C ASP A 41 2.99 18.72 30.53
N GLU A 42 2.23 19.76 30.85
CA GLU A 42 0.97 19.67 31.57
C GLU A 42 -0.01 18.71 30.86
N LEU A 43 -0.19 18.87 29.55
CA LEU A 43 -1.09 18.03 28.76
C LEU A 43 -0.63 16.56 28.71
N VAL A 44 0.67 16.31 28.50
CA VAL A 44 1.24 14.95 28.51
C VAL A 44 1.10 14.31 29.90
N GLN A 45 1.30 15.07 30.97
CA GLN A 45 1.14 14.59 32.34
C GLN A 45 -0.33 14.21 32.61
N VAL A 46 -1.28 15.06 32.22
CA VAL A 46 -2.72 14.79 32.35
C VAL A 46 -3.12 13.55 31.54
N ALA A 47 -2.69 13.43 30.28
CA ALA A 47 -2.96 12.25 29.46
C ALA A 47 -2.37 10.97 30.08
N GLY A 48 -1.18 11.05 30.68
CA GLY A 48 -0.53 9.95 31.37
C GLY A 48 -1.33 9.43 32.58
N LYS A 49 -2.11 10.28 33.26
CA LYS A 49 -3.00 9.86 34.36
C LYS A 49 -4.17 8.97 33.89
N SER A 50 -4.47 8.98 32.60
CA SER A 50 -5.51 8.16 31.95
C SER A 50 -4.94 7.05 31.05
N ASP A 51 -3.64 6.76 31.14
CA ASP A 51 -2.92 5.81 30.25
C ASP A 51 -3.03 6.12 28.75
N ILE A 52 -3.27 7.38 28.40
CA ILE A 52 -3.33 7.83 27.01
C ILE A 52 -1.92 8.11 26.53
N ARG A 53 -1.54 7.49 25.41
CA ARG A 53 -0.17 7.54 24.86
C ARG A 53 -0.04 8.42 23.63
N ARG A 54 -1.13 8.56 22.86
CA ARG A 54 -1.14 9.25 21.57
C ARG A 54 -2.29 10.24 21.53
N MET A 55 -1.99 11.51 21.28
CA MET A 55 -2.98 12.58 21.12
C MET A 55 -2.93 13.11 19.69
N THR A 56 -3.20 12.24 18.73
CA THR A 56 -2.95 12.48 17.30
C THR A 56 -3.71 13.70 16.76
N SER A 57 -4.99 13.87 17.09
CA SER A 57 -5.80 15.03 16.69
C SER A 57 -5.20 16.36 17.19
N LEU A 58 -4.74 16.39 18.44
CA LEU A 58 -4.10 17.56 19.07
C LEU A 58 -2.73 17.84 18.45
N ALA A 59 -1.95 16.79 18.16
CA ALA A 59 -0.68 16.90 17.45
C ALA A 59 -0.87 17.50 16.05
N LEU A 60 -1.87 17.03 15.30
CA LEU A 60 -2.21 17.54 13.97
C LEU A 60 -2.66 19.01 14.00
N ALA A 61 -3.40 19.41 15.03
CA ALA A 61 -3.76 20.82 15.23
C ALA A 61 -2.51 21.71 15.41
N LEU A 62 -1.51 21.25 16.16
CA LEU A 62 -0.22 21.96 16.28
C LEU A 62 0.56 21.98 14.96
N VAL A 63 0.57 20.88 14.20
CA VAL A 63 1.19 20.84 12.87
C VAL A 63 0.51 21.81 11.91
N ALA A 64 -0.82 21.91 11.95
CA ALA A 64 -1.58 22.86 11.15
C ALA A 64 -1.27 24.31 11.54
N HIS A 65 -1.23 24.60 12.85
CA HIS A 65 -0.89 25.92 13.37
C HIS A 65 0.54 26.33 13.02
N ALA A 66 1.51 25.42 13.07
CA ALA A 66 2.91 25.71 12.71
C ALA A 66 3.09 26.22 11.27
N ARG A 67 2.13 25.97 10.36
CA ARG A 67 2.18 26.47 8.97
C ARG A 67 2.00 27.98 8.85
N THR A 68 1.38 28.62 9.85
CA THR A 68 1.18 30.08 9.85
C THR A 68 2.36 30.84 10.47
N GLN A 69 3.32 30.11 11.05
CA GLN A 69 4.42 30.67 11.82
C GLN A 69 5.71 30.82 11.00
N ALA A 70 6.64 31.63 11.50
CA ALA A 70 8.00 31.68 10.97
C ALA A 70 8.74 30.35 11.21
N SER A 71 9.73 30.02 10.38
CA SER A 71 10.42 28.71 10.41
C SER A 71 11.05 28.35 11.76
N THR A 72 11.53 29.33 12.53
CA THR A 72 12.08 29.13 13.88
C THR A 72 11.01 28.76 14.91
N GLN A 73 9.85 29.41 14.83
CA GLN A 73 8.71 29.18 15.72
C GLN A 73 8.04 27.84 15.36
N ALA A 74 7.83 27.61 14.07
CA ALA A 74 7.25 26.38 13.53
C ALA A 74 8.03 25.14 13.98
N GLU A 75 9.37 25.20 14.00
CA GLU A 75 10.20 24.09 14.49
C GLU A 75 9.90 23.74 15.96
N VAL A 76 9.71 24.75 16.82
CA VAL A 76 9.38 24.54 18.24
C VAL A 76 7.99 23.95 18.39
N THR A 77 7.00 24.48 17.67
CA THR A 77 5.61 23.99 17.72
C THR A 77 5.51 22.56 17.19
N ILE A 78 6.15 22.23 16.06
CA ILE A 78 6.17 20.86 15.53
C ILE A 78 6.89 19.91 16.49
N THR A 79 7.96 20.36 17.16
CA THR A 79 8.62 19.55 18.18
C THR A 79 7.68 19.21 19.33
N GLN A 80 6.79 20.13 19.74
CA GLN A 80 5.77 19.81 20.74
C GLN A 80 4.69 18.88 20.18
N ALA A 81 4.30 19.01 18.91
CA ALA A 81 3.39 18.07 18.24
C ALA A 81 3.91 16.62 18.28
N ILE A 82 5.21 16.42 18.04
CA ILE A 82 5.86 15.09 18.11
C ILE A 82 5.85 14.53 19.54
N ARG A 83 5.82 15.39 20.58
CA ARG A 83 5.69 14.93 21.97
C ARG A 83 4.28 14.44 22.28
N LEU A 84 3.26 15.02 21.64
CA LEU A 84 1.87 14.58 21.78
C LEU A 84 1.58 13.28 21.02
N ASP A 85 2.22 13.09 19.86
CA ASP A 85 2.22 11.83 19.12
C ASP A 85 3.51 11.64 18.32
N ALA A 86 4.40 10.79 18.82
CA ALA A 86 5.66 10.47 18.15
C ALA A 86 5.47 9.59 16.90
N GLY A 87 4.33 8.92 16.79
CA GLY A 87 3.96 8.07 15.66
C GLY A 87 3.32 8.84 14.49
N CYS A 88 3.10 10.15 14.62
CA CYS A 88 2.44 10.98 13.62
C CYS A 88 3.40 11.34 12.46
N PRO A 89 3.20 10.79 11.23
CA PRO A 89 4.06 11.09 10.09
C PRO A 89 4.01 12.55 9.65
N GLU A 90 2.84 13.20 9.75
CA GLU A 90 2.61 14.60 9.37
C GLU A 90 3.57 15.53 10.12
N ALA A 91 3.77 15.29 11.42
CA ALA A 91 4.68 16.08 12.25
C ALA A 91 6.15 15.90 11.83
N TRP A 92 6.57 14.67 11.54
CA TRP A 92 7.94 14.39 11.09
C TRP A 92 8.23 14.97 9.70
N PHE A 93 7.32 14.87 8.75
CA PHE A 93 7.48 15.48 7.42
C PHE A 93 7.48 17.01 7.50
N ALA A 94 6.62 17.60 8.33
CA ALA A 94 6.64 19.05 8.58
C ALA A 94 7.98 19.49 9.18
N LEU A 95 8.51 18.75 10.18
CA LEU A 95 9.80 19.03 10.79
C LEU A 95 10.95 18.92 9.79
N ALA A 96 10.95 17.88 8.96
CA ALA A 96 11.94 17.67 7.92
C ALA A 96 11.95 18.83 6.93
N ASN A 97 10.77 19.30 6.50
CA ASN A 97 10.67 20.44 5.59
C ASN A 97 11.25 21.72 6.19
N VAL A 98 10.93 22.04 7.45
CA VAL A 98 11.45 23.22 8.14
C VAL A 98 12.97 23.14 8.30
N ARG A 99 13.52 22.01 8.75
CA ARG A 99 14.96 21.84 8.99
C ARG A 99 15.79 21.85 7.71
N LEU A 100 15.32 21.17 6.66
CA LEU A 100 15.98 21.18 5.35
C LEU A 100 15.91 22.57 4.70
N GLY A 101 14.78 23.27 4.83
CA GLY A 101 14.64 24.65 4.37
C GLY A 101 15.59 25.63 5.08
N ARG A 102 16.01 25.30 6.32
CA ARG A 102 17.01 26.06 7.10
C ARG A 102 18.46 25.56 6.91
N ALA A 103 18.72 24.71 5.91
CA ALA A 103 20.01 24.09 5.63
C ALA A 103 20.59 23.21 6.76
N ASN A 104 19.76 22.78 7.73
CA ASN A 104 20.16 21.82 8.76
C ASN A 104 19.97 20.39 8.23
N LEU A 105 20.89 19.97 7.36
CA LEU A 105 20.79 18.74 6.58
C LEU A 105 20.74 17.48 7.45
N ALA A 106 21.64 17.36 8.43
CA ALA A 106 21.75 16.15 9.25
C ALA A 106 20.46 15.86 10.02
N SER A 107 19.96 16.86 10.77
CA SER A 107 18.72 16.69 11.54
C SER A 107 17.47 16.66 10.68
N GLY A 108 17.49 17.31 9.51
CA GLY A 108 16.41 17.25 8.51
C GLY A 108 16.28 15.87 7.86
N VAL A 109 17.40 15.23 7.50
CA VAL A 109 17.41 13.86 6.94
C VAL A 109 16.96 12.84 7.99
N VAL A 110 17.37 13.01 9.26
CA VAL A 110 16.89 12.15 10.36
C VAL A 110 15.37 12.29 10.54
N ALA A 111 14.86 13.53 10.53
CA ALA A 111 13.41 13.76 10.61
C ALA A 111 12.67 13.16 9.41
N LEU A 112 13.23 13.26 8.20
CA LEU A 112 12.68 12.65 7.00
C LEU A 112 12.64 11.13 7.10
N GLY A 113 13.73 10.51 7.56
CA GLY A 113 13.80 9.07 7.77
C GLY A 113 12.78 8.57 8.80
N ARG A 114 12.60 9.32 9.90
CA ARG A 114 11.54 9.03 10.88
C ARG A 114 10.14 9.19 10.27
N GLY A 115 9.90 10.23 9.48
CA GLY A 115 8.62 10.43 8.80
C GLY A 115 8.26 9.30 7.84
N VAL A 116 9.25 8.80 7.09
CA VAL A 116 9.08 7.60 6.24
C VAL A 116 8.82 6.36 7.09
N TYR A 117 9.52 6.16 8.19
CA TYR A 117 9.27 5.05 9.09
C TYR A 117 7.84 5.08 9.64
N THR A 118 7.42 6.22 10.21
CA THR A 118 6.08 6.38 10.78
C THR A 118 4.98 6.27 9.72
N LEU A 119 5.24 6.66 8.47
CA LEU A 119 4.28 6.49 7.36
C LEU A 119 3.90 5.02 7.13
N PHE A 120 4.82 4.08 7.36
CA PHE A 120 4.60 2.65 7.15
C PHE A 120 4.28 1.87 8.44
N THR A 121 4.26 2.54 9.59
CA THR A 121 3.95 1.92 10.89
C THR A 121 2.72 2.52 11.56
N ASP A 122 2.15 3.59 11.02
CA ASP A 122 0.95 4.23 11.57
C ASP A 122 -0.30 3.49 11.05
N PRO A 123 -1.05 2.77 11.92
CA PRO A 123 -2.16 1.92 11.49
C PRO A 123 -3.22 2.66 10.67
N ARG A 124 -3.40 3.96 10.96
CA ARG A 124 -4.32 4.86 10.26
C ARG A 124 -4.08 4.92 8.75
N LEU A 125 -2.83 4.72 8.32
CA LEU A 125 -2.40 4.89 6.93
C LEU A 125 -2.11 3.56 6.22
N ASP A 126 -2.14 2.42 6.91
CA ASP A 126 -1.72 1.13 6.37
C ASP A 126 -2.55 0.73 5.13
N GLU A 127 -3.89 0.83 5.22
CA GLU A 127 -4.78 0.53 4.10
C GLU A 127 -4.57 1.48 2.92
N LEU A 128 -4.46 2.78 3.20
CA LEU A 128 -4.24 3.81 2.17
C LEU A 128 -2.89 3.60 1.46
N VAL A 129 -1.82 3.41 2.22
CA VAL A 129 -0.45 3.22 1.70
C VAL A 129 -0.39 1.94 0.90
N GLY A 130 -0.95 0.84 1.41
CA GLY A 130 -1.00 -0.44 0.71
C GLY A 130 -1.77 -0.33 -0.61
N ALA A 131 -3.00 0.16 -0.57
CA ALA A 131 -3.89 0.26 -1.72
C ALA A 131 -3.36 1.22 -2.80
N SER A 132 -2.90 2.40 -2.41
CA SER A 132 -2.34 3.39 -3.34
C SER A 132 -1.05 2.89 -3.99
N THR A 133 -0.20 2.15 -3.26
CA THR A 133 1.01 1.54 -3.81
C THR A 133 0.68 0.48 -4.86
N ILE A 134 -0.31 -0.40 -4.58
CA ILE A 134 -0.77 -1.41 -5.54
C ILE A 134 -1.33 -0.73 -6.80
N LEU A 135 -2.21 0.26 -6.63
CA LEU A 135 -2.88 0.93 -7.75
C LEU A 135 -1.87 1.65 -8.66
N THR A 136 -1.01 2.48 -8.07
CA THR A 136 0.01 3.23 -8.82
C THR A 136 1.07 2.32 -9.42
N GLY A 137 1.45 1.25 -8.72
CA GLY A 137 2.36 0.22 -9.21
C GLY A 137 1.82 -0.52 -10.43
N VAL A 138 0.55 -0.94 -10.40
CA VAL A 138 -0.10 -1.61 -11.54
C VAL A 138 -0.15 -0.70 -12.75
N VAL A 139 -0.56 0.56 -12.59
CA VAL A 139 -0.60 1.53 -13.69
C VAL A 139 0.78 1.71 -14.32
N MET A 140 1.82 1.90 -13.50
CA MET A 140 3.18 2.10 -14.00
C MET A 140 3.77 0.85 -14.65
N LEU A 141 3.47 -0.34 -14.14
CA LEU A 141 3.89 -1.60 -14.76
C LEU A 141 3.17 -1.84 -16.10
N VAL A 142 1.88 -1.51 -16.21
CA VAL A 142 1.12 -1.61 -17.47
C VAL A 142 1.67 -0.61 -18.50
N ILE A 143 1.98 0.62 -18.10
CA ILE A 143 2.64 1.61 -18.98
C ILE A 143 4.01 1.09 -19.43
N GLY A 144 4.83 0.60 -18.51
CA GLY A 144 6.13 0.02 -18.83
C GLY A 144 6.03 -1.16 -19.80
N PHE A 145 5.05 -2.05 -19.59
CA PHE A 145 4.76 -3.17 -20.47
C PHE A 145 4.28 -2.70 -21.85
N ALA A 146 3.43 -1.68 -21.93
CA ALA A 146 2.97 -1.12 -23.20
C ALA A 146 4.11 -0.52 -24.02
N VAL A 147 4.99 0.28 -23.39
CA VAL A 147 6.17 0.87 -24.06
C VAL A 147 7.11 -0.23 -24.55
N TRP A 148 7.40 -1.22 -23.69
CA TRP A 148 8.22 -2.38 -24.08
C TRP A 148 7.58 -3.19 -25.22
N GLY A 149 6.26 -3.41 -25.14
CA GLY A 149 5.47 -4.15 -26.13
C GLY A 149 5.46 -3.46 -27.50
N ILE A 150 5.30 -2.14 -27.55
CA ILE A 150 5.38 -1.35 -28.78
C ILE A 150 6.76 -1.52 -29.45
N LEU A 151 7.84 -1.46 -28.67
CA LEU A 151 9.19 -1.66 -29.18
C LEU A 151 9.42 -3.11 -29.66
N ALA A 152 8.88 -4.08 -28.93
CA ALA A 152 8.92 -5.50 -29.30
C ALA A 152 8.20 -5.75 -30.63
N ILE A 153 7.00 -5.18 -30.81
CA ILE A 153 6.20 -5.22 -32.04
C ILE A 153 7.00 -4.59 -33.18
N ARG A 154 7.46 -3.34 -33.01
CA ARG A 154 8.23 -2.63 -34.03
C ARG A 154 9.40 -3.44 -34.60
N ARG A 155 10.10 -4.19 -33.73
CA ARG A 155 11.25 -5.02 -34.12
C ARG A 155 10.89 -6.33 -34.81
N THR A 156 9.70 -6.87 -34.54
CA THR A 156 9.25 -8.19 -35.04
C THR A 156 8.32 -8.09 -36.24
N VAL A 157 7.63 -6.96 -36.43
CA VAL A 157 6.73 -6.69 -37.55
C VAL A 157 7.33 -7.02 -38.93
N PRO A 158 8.59 -6.67 -39.26
CA PRO A 158 9.15 -7.05 -40.56
C PRO A 158 9.21 -8.57 -40.81
N ARG A 159 9.35 -9.38 -39.74
CA ARG A 159 9.36 -10.85 -39.82
C ARG A 159 7.95 -11.39 -39.99
N LEU A 160 7.00 -10.85 -39.21
CA LEU A 160 5.58 -11.17 -39.33
C LEU A 160 5.07 -10.87 -40.75
N TRP A 161 5.37 -9.68 -41.27
CA TRP A 161 4.98 -9.26 -42.61
C TRP A 161 5.54 -10.18 -43.70
N HIS A 162 6.80 -10.62 -43.56
CA HIS A 162 7.39 -11.57 -44.49
C HIS A 162 6.66 -12.93 -44.49
N ASP A 163 6.34 -13.45 -43.31
CA ASP A 163 5.63 -14.73 -43.18
C ASP A 163 4.18 -14.66 -43.69
N LEU A 164 3.48 -13.52 -43.49
CA LEU A 164 2.15 -13.28 -44.07
C LEU A 164 2.19 -13.20 -45.60
N GLY A 165 3.20 -12.51 -46.16
CA GLY A 165 3.40 -12.44 -47.61
C GLY A 165 3.69 -13.81 -48.22
N GLU A 166 4.52 -14.62 -47.56
CA GLU A 166 4.83 -15.99 -47.99
C GLU A 166 3.60 -16.91 -47.92
N MET A 167 2.76 -16.76 -46.88
CA MET A 167 1.48 -17.48 -46.79
C MET A 167 0.56 -17.14 -47.97
N GLY A 168 0.46 -15.87 -48.34
CA GLY A 168 -0.28 -15.44 -49.53
C GLY A 168 0.27 -16.04 -50.83
N ALA A 169 1.60 -16.13 -50.95
CA ALA A 169 2.26 -16.78 -52.08
C ALA A 169 1.99 -18.30 -52.12
N GLN A 170 2.01 -18.99 -50.97
CA GLN A 170 1.68 -20.42 -50.85
C GLN A 170 0.27 -20.73 -51.33
N TRP A 171 -0.70 -19.87 -51.00
CA TRP A 171 -2.09 -20.01 -51.42
C TRP A 171 -2.35 -19.47 -52.84
N ARG A 172 -1.30 -19.09 -53.58
CA ARG A 172 -1.37 -18.58 -54.96
C ARG A 172 -2.30 -17.37 -55.10
N LEU A 173 -2.40 -16.55 -54.06
CA LEU A 173 -3.30 -15.39 -54.03
C LEU A 173 -2.78 -14.18 -54.83
N GLY A 174 -1.54 -14.22 -55.32
CA GLY A 174 -0.94 -13.11 -56.05
C GLY A 174 -0.98 -11.80 -55.22
N PRO A 175 -1.37 -10.66 -55.81
CA PRO A 175 -1.52 -9.39 -55.08
C PRO A 175 -2.50 -9.45 -53.91
N ASN A 176 -3.50 -10.36 -53.96
CA ASN A 176 -4.49 -10.52 -52.89
C ASN A 176 -3.87 -11.08 -51.60
N GLY A 177 -2.67 -11.66 -51.65
CA GLY A 177 -1.93 -12.06 -50.46
C GLY A 177 -1.56 -10.88 -49.56
N VAL A 178 -1.31 -9.69 -50.13
CA VAL A 178 -1.06 -8.46 -49.37
C VAL A 178 -2.34 -8.01 -48.67
N VAL A 179 -3.49 -8.09 -49.36
CA VAL A 179 -4.80 -7.74 -48.80
C VAL A 179 -5.15 -8.68 -47.63
N LEU A 180 -4.90 -9.99 -47.78
CA LEU A 180 -5.09 -10.96 -46.69
C LEU A 180 -4.21 -10.62 -45.48
N GLY A 181 -2.93 -10.29 -45.71
CA GLY A 181 -2.01 -9.89 -44.63
C GLY A 181 -2.48 -8.62 -43.91
N LEU A 182 -2.96 -7.61 -44.64
CA LEU A 182 -3.53 -6.39 -44.08
C LEU A 182 -4.81 -6.69 -43.29
N LEU A 183 -5.68 -7.56 -43.79
CA LEU A 183 -6.93 -7.93 -43.12
C LEU A 183 -6.66 -8.66 -41.79
N ILE A 184 -5.68 -9.58 -41.76
CA ILE A 184 -5.26 -10.26 -40.52
C ILE A 184 -4.74 -9.24 -39.50
N ILE A 185 -3.92 -8.29 -39.94
CA ILE A 185 -3.33 -7.27 -39.07
C ILE A 185 -4.42 -6.29 -38.55
N ALA A 186 -5.34 -5.88 -39.43
CA ALA A 186 -6.39 -4.90 -39.13
C ALA A 186 -7.68 -5.52 -38.57
N LEU A 187 -7.70 -6.83 -38.26
CA LEU A 187 -8.88 -7.54 -37.76
C LEU A 187 -9.61 -6.82 -36.60
N PRO A 188 -8.92 -6.28 -35.57
CA PRO A 188 -9.59 -5.55 -34.49
C PRO A 188 -10.34 -4.32 -34.95
N VAL A 189 -9.84 -3.60 -35.97
CA VAL A 189 -10.50 -2.40 -36.52
C VAL A 189 -11.84 -2.77 -37.14
N PHE A 190 -11.90 -3.87 -37.89
CA PHE A 190 -13.14 -4.38 -38.48
C PHE A 190 -14.11 -4.92 -37.43
N ALA A 191 -13.61 -5.37 -36.28
CA ALA A 191 -14.42 -5.80 -35.14
C ALA A 191 -14.87 -4.64 -34.23
N GLY A 192 -14.60 -3.38 -34.59
CA GLY A 192 -14.94 -2.21 -33.78
C GLY A 192 -14.06 -2.01 -32.54
N GLY A 193 -12.89 -2.65 -32.50
CA GLY A 193 -11.94 -2.53 -31.40
C GLY A 193 -11.21 -1.19 -31.38
N ASP A 194 -10.98 -0.67 -30.19
CA ASP A 194 -10.18 0.52 -29.92
C ASP A 194 -8.65 0.26 -30.10
N PRO A 195 -7.80 1.30 -29.95
CA PRO A 195 -6.34 1.15 -30.08
C PRO A 195 -5.69 0.19 -29.07
N VAL A 196 -6.29 -0.05 -27.91
CA VAL A 196 -5.77 -1.03 -26.92
C VAL A 196 -5.92 -2.44 -27.47
N TRP A 197 -7.09 -2.76 -28.05
CA TRP A 197 -7.32 -4.03 -28.72
C TRP A 197 -6.41 -4.24 -29.92
N MET A 198 -6.15 -3.19 -30.70
CA MET A 198 -5.13 -3.24 -31.75
C MET A 198 -3.76 -3.59 -31.18
N LEU A 199 -3.31 -2.92 -30.11
CA LEU A 199 -2.00 -3.19 -29.54
C LEU A 199 -1.87 -4.64 -29.04
N ILE A 200 -2.88 -5.13 -28.32
CA ILE A 200 -2.93 -6.51 -27.80
C ILE A 200 -2.90 -7.53 -28.96
N TRP A 201 -3.68 -7.29 -30.02
CA TRP A 201 -3.72 -8.16 -31.19
C TRP A 201 -2.39 -8.20 -31.94
N PHE A 202 -1.81 -7.05 -32.24
CA PHE A 202 -0.50 -6.98 -32.88
C PHE A 202 0.59 -7.64 -32.04
N PHE A 203 0.56 -7.43 -30.72
CA PHE A 203 1.46 -8.08 -29.79
C PHE A 203 1.30 -9.61 -29.86
N THR A 204 0.05 -10.11 -29.90
CA THR A 204 -0.28 -11.54 -30.01
C THR A 204 0.33 -12.17 -31.27
N LEU A 205 0.18 -11.52 -32.42
CA LEU A 205 0.76 -11.99 -33.68
C LEU A 205 2.30 -11.99 -33.65
N CYS A 206 2.89 -10.98 -33.01
CA CYS A 206 4.33 -10.79 -32.91
C CYS A 206 5.00 -11.66 -31.83
N TRP A 207 4.27 -12.10 -30.81
CA TRP A 207 4.79 -12.78 -29.62
C TRP A 207 5.62 -14.02 -29.97
N ALA A 208 5.18 -14.80 -30.97
CA ALA A 208 5.85 -16.02 -31.37
C ALA A 208 7.27 -15.80 -31.95
N TYR A 209 7.55 -14.59 -32.47
CA TYR A 209 8.85 -14.21 -33.06
C TYR A 209 9.88 -13.73 -32.01
N LEU A 210 9.45 -13.57 -30.76
CA LEU A 210 10.30 -13.10 -29.68
C LEU A 210 11.25 -14.21 -29.16
N PRO A 211 12.46 -13.86 -28.69
CA PRO A 211 13.33 -14.76 -27.94
C PRO A 211 12.66 -15.37 -26.70
N ALA A 212 13.18 -16.50 -26.20
CA ALA A 212 12.60 -17.21 -25.06
C ALA A 212 12.32 -16.32 -23.83
N GLY A 213 13.29 -15.52 -23.39
CA GLY A 213 13.12 -14.62 -22.24
C GLY A 213 12.06 -13.52 -22.48
N GLN A 214 12.00 -12.96 -23.70
CA GLN A 214 11.01 -11.94 -24.04
C GLN A 214 9.60 -12.51 -24.19
N ARG A 215 9.46 -13.79 -24.57
CA ARG A 215 8.16 -14.48 -24.57
C ARG A 215 7.63 -14.70 -23.17
N ALA A 216 8.48 -15.12 -22.24
CA ALA A 216 8.10 -15.27 -20.83
C ALA A 216 7.67 -13.92 -20.24
N LEU A 217 8.44 -12.85 -20.50
CA LEU A 217 8.06 -11.48 -20.11
C LEU A 217 6.75 -11.03 -20.76
N GLY A 218 6.55 -11.34 -22.05
CA GLY A 218 5.32 -11.05 -22.77
C GLY A 218 4.09 -11.77 -22.21
N ALA A 219 4.23 -13.04 -21.82
CA ALA A 219 3.17 -13.81 -21.20
C ALA A 219 2.84 -13.27 -19.80
N LEU A 220 3.86 -12.98 -18.98
CA LEU A 220 3.68 -12.36 -17.68
C LEU A 220 3.00 -10.99 -17.77
N GLY A 221 3.37 -10.17 -18.75
CA GLY A 221 2.76 -8.87 -18.98
C GLY A 221 1.31 -8.97 -19.46
N LEU A 222 0.95 -9.94 -20.32
CA LEU A 222 -0.46 -10.19 -20.67
C LEU A 222 -1.27 -10.66 -19.45
N LEU A 223 -0.70 -11.48 -18.57
CA LEU A 223 -1.35 -11.88 -17.31
C LEU A 223 -1.51 -10.69 -16.35
N LEU A 224 -0.52 -9.79 -16.29
CA LEU A 224 -0.61 -8.55 -15.52
C LEU A 224 -1.74 -7.64 -16.04
N VAL A 225 -1.82 -7.43 -17.35
CA VAL A 225 -2.91 -6.64 -17.96
C VAL A 225 -4.26 -7.33 -17.71
N ALA A 226 -4.30 -8.67 -17.77
CA ALA A 226 -5.52 -9.41 -17.46
C ALA A 226 -5.95 -9.29 -15.99
N ALA A 227 -4.99 -9.24 -15.06
CA ALA A 227 -5.24 -9.05 -13.63
C ALA A 227 -5.60 -7.60 -13.28
N THR A 228 -5.31 -6.63 -14.17
CA THR A 228 -5.43 -5.20 -13.89
C THR A 228 -6.82 -4.78 -13.40
N PRO A 229 -7.96 -5.17 -14.03
CA PRO A 229 -9.29 -4.80 -13.53
C PRO A 229 -9.53 -5.26 -12.09
N THR A 230 -9.07 -6.46 -11.74
CA THR A 230 -9.22 -7.01 -10.38
C THR A 230 -8.36 -6.24 -9.38
N LEU A 231 -7.11 -5.94 -9.73
CA LEU A 231 -6.20 -5.18 -8.86
C LEU A 231 -6.67 -3.74 -8.66
N VAL A 232 -7.22 -3.12 -9.71
CA VAL A 232 -7.80 -1.76 -9.64
C VAL A 232 -9.05 -1.77 -8.74
N GLU A 233 -9.96 -2.72 -8.90
CA GLU A 233 -11.16 -2.83 -8.05
C GLU A 233 -10.78 -3.05 -6.57
N LEU A 234 -9.79 -3.91 -6.29
CA LEU A 234 -9.28 -4.13 -4.92
C LEU A 234 -8.66 -2.86 -4.33
N GLY A 235 -7.83 -2.16 -5.09
CA GLY A 235 -7.21 -0.90 -4.65
C GLY A 235 -8.23 0.21 -4.44
N PHE A 236 -9.18 0.36 -5.37
CA PHE A 236 -10.25 1.35 -5.28
C PHE A 236 -11.12 1.11 -4.04
N ARG A 237 -11.57 -0.13 -3.82
CA ARG A 237 -12.38 -0.53 -2.66
C ARG A 237 -11.73 -0.17 -1.34
N SER A 238 -10.41 -0.37 -1.24
CA SER A 238 -9.65 -0.09 -0.01
C SER A 238 -9.49 1.41 0.26
N ILE A 239 -9.50 2.25 -0.78
CA ILE A 239 -9.40 3.72 -0.63
C ILE A 239 -10.77 4.34 -0.35
N THR A 240 -11.84 3.85 -0.98
CA THR A 240 -13.17 4.46 -0.85
C THR A 240 -13.98 3.96 0.34
N HIS A 241 -13.60 2.83 0.94
CA HIS A 241 -14.25 2.28 2.13
C HIS A 241 -13.23 2.15 3.26
N PRO A 242 -12.90 3.27 3.95
CA PRO A 242 -12.01 3.25 5.10
C PRO A 242 -12.54 2.31 6.20
N PRO A 243 -11.71 1.92 7.18
CA PRO A 243 -12.13 1.05 8.26
C PRO A 243 -13.38 1.62 8.93
N ASN A 244 -14.36 0.75 9.16
CA ASN A 244 -15.62 1.15 9.76
C ASN A 244 -15.40 1.67 11.20
N ALA A 245 -16.34 2.47 11.71
CA ALA A 245 -16.23 3.08 13.05
C ALA A 245 -15.98 2.05 14.17
N ILE A 246 -16.51 0.82 14.02
CA ILE A 246 -16.29 -0.27 14.98
C ILE A 246 -14.81 -0.69 15.00
N PHE A 247 -14.19 -0.91 13.84
CA PHE A 247 -12.77 -1.24 13.76
C PHE A 247 -11.88 -0.06 14.15
N ALA A 248 -12.22 1.16 13.73
CA ALA A 248 -11.53 2.38 14.15
C ALA A 248 -11.51 2.51 15.68
N ALA A 249 -12.63 2.21 16.35
CA ALA A 249 -12.71 2.20 17.81
C ALA A 249 -11.77 1.15 18.44
N THR A 250 -11.69 -0.07 17.87
CA THR A 250 -10.73 -1.08 18.37
C THR A 250 -9.28 -0.66 18.22
N GLU A 251 -8.94 0.07 17.16
CA GLU A 251 -7.59 0.63 16.99
C GLU A 251 -7.30 1.75 17.98
N VAL A 252 -8.27 2.65 18.22
CA VAL A 252 -8.16 3.71 19.22
C VAL A 252 -7.89 3.12 20.60
N LEU A 253 -8.59 2.04 20.97
CA LEU A 253 -8.39 1.30 22.22
C LEU A 253 -7.01 0.65 22.29
N SER A 254 -6.60 -0.07 21.23
CA SER A 254 -5.32 -0.76 21.15
C SER A 254 -4.13 0.19 21.26
N ASP A 255 -4.18 1.33 20.55
CA ASP A 255 -3.09 2.30 20.49
C ASP A 255 -3.08 3.27 21.68
N ARG A 256 -4.08 3.22 22.57
CA ARG A 256 -4.31 4.23 23.62
C ARG A 256 -4.35 5.66 23.05
N ARG A 257 -5.03 5.82 21.90
CA ARG A 257 -5.22 7.11 21.22
C ARG A 257 -6.34 7.90 21.88
N TYR A 258 -6.19 9.22 21.99
CA TYR A 258 -7.26 10.14 22.36
C TYR A 258 -7.96 10.68 21.11
N GLU A 259 -9.18 10.21 20.86
CA GLU A 259 -9.96 10.54 19.67
C GLU A 259 -11.46 10.54 20.02
N PRO A 260 -11.98 11.62 20.64
CA PRO A 260 -13.34 11.65 21.17
C PRO A 260 -14.43 11.58 20.08
N GLN A 261 -14.10 11.93 18.84
CA GLN A 261 -15.00 11.84 17.68
C GLN A 261 -15.52 10.42 17.44
N ILE A 262 -14.76 9.39 17.86
CA ILE A 262 -15.19 8.00 17.72
C ILE A 262 -16.49 7.70 18.49
N LEU A 263 -16.78 8.44 19.57
CA LEU A 263 -18.01 8.27 20.33
C LEU A 263 -19.22 8.75 19.53
N GLU A 264 -19.09 9.83 18.76
CA GLU A 264 -20.16 10.32 17.87
C GLU A 264 -20.39 9.34 16.71
N GLU A 265 -19.31 8.78 16.15
CA GLU A 265 -19.40 7.76 15.09
C GLU A 265 -20.07 6.47 15.59
N LEU A 266 -19.76 6.05 16.82
CA LEU A 266 -20.41 4.90 17.45
C LEU A 266 -21.88 5.20 17.79
N ASP A 267 -22.21 6.39 18.28
CA ASP A 267 -23.60 6.77 18.59
C ASP A 267 -24.51 6.67 17.36
N ALA A 268 -23.99 7.03 16.17
CA ALA A 268 -24.69 6.87 14.90
C ALA A 268 -25.01 5.40 14.52
N LEU A 269 -24.41 4.42 15.22
CA LEU A 269 -24.63 2.98 15.03
C LEU A 269 -25.55 2.36 16.09
N THR A 270 -26.00 3.14 17.08
CA THR A 270 -26.88 2.66 18.16
C THR A 270 -28.19 2.08 17.63
N ASP A 271 -28.73 2.60 16.53
CA ASP A 271 -29.94 2.06 15.90
C ASP A 271 -29.76 0.65 15.30
N THR A 272 -28.52 0.27 15.00
CA THR A 272 -28.16 -0.98 14.31
C THR A 272 -27.62 -2.01 15.30
N PHE A 273 -26.88 -1.56 16.32
CA PHE A 273 -26.19 -2.39 17.30
C PHE A 273 -26.66 -2.22 18.74
N GLY A 274 -27.63 -1.35 19.04
CA GLY A 274 -28.08 -1.06 20.41
C GLY A 274 -28.64 -2.26 21.18
N GLU A 275 -29.01 -3.34 20.49
CA GLU A 275 -29.42 -4.61 21.12
C GLU A 275 -28.23 -5.55 21.43
N GLU A 276 -27.05 -5.29 20.86
CA GLU A 276 -25.85 -6.13 21.02
C GLU A 276 -25.09 -5.74 22.31
N PRO A 277 -24.90 -6.67 23.26
CA PRO A 277 -24.13 -6.40 24.48
C PRO A 277 -22.67 -6.03 24.19
N ASP A 278 -22.09 -6.64 23.15
CA ASP A 278 -20.71 -6.41 22.72
C ASP A 278 -20.51 -4.95 22.23
N PHE A 279 -21.53 -4.35 21.61
CA PHE A 279 -21.48 -2.96 21.15
C PHE A 279 -21.43 -1.99 22.33
N HIS A 280 -22.28 -2.21 23.33
CA HIS A 280 -22.25 -1.43 24.57
C HIS A 280 -20.92 -1.57 25.31
N ARG A 281 -20.30 -2.76 25.25
CA ARG A 281 -18.95 -2.94 25.81
C ARG A 281 -17.91 -2.11 25.06
N LEU A 282 -17.93 -2.12 23.73
CA LEU A 282 -17.03 -1.30 22.91
C LEU A 282 -17.17 0.19 23.23
N VAL A 283 -18.40 0.70 23.25
CA VAL A 283 -18.71 2.11 23.58
C VAL A 283 -18.22 2.45 24.99
N GLY A 284 -18.52 1.60 25.97
CA GLY A 284 -18.09 1.79 27.35
C GLY A 284 -16.57 1.76 27.50
N ASP A 285 -15.86 0.90 26.76
CA ASP A 285 -14.40 0.85 26.76
C ASP A 285 -13.79 2.13 26.19
N CYS A 286 -14.39 2.71 25.15
CA CYS A 286 -13.98 4.01 24.61
C CYS A 286 -14.18 5.14 25.63
N TYR A 287 -15.36 5.24 26.25
CA TYR A 287 -15.61 6.21 27.33
C TYR A 287 -14.61 6.05 28.49
N ARG A 288 -14.37 4.80 28.92
CA ARG A 288 -13.45 4.48 30.02
C ARG A 288 -12.01 4.89 29.70
N GLN A 289 -11.55 4.66 28.47
CA GLN A 289 -10.22 5.11 28.04
C GLN A 289 -10.06 6.63 28.07
N PHE A 290 -11.14 7.37 27.78
CA PHE A 290 -11.15 8.84 27.86
C PHE A 290 -11.43 9.37 29.27
N ALA A 291 -11.41 8.51 30.29
CA ALA A 291 -11.74 8.84 31.68
C ALA A 291 -13.16 9.42 31.89
N LEU A 292 -14.07 9.19 30.95
CA LEU A 292 -15.48 9.56 31.01
C LEU A 292 -16.28 8.44 31.70
N LEU A 293 -16.02 8.25 33.00
CA LEU A 293 -16.48 7.10 33.78
C LEU A 293 -18.02 6.98 33.85
N ASP A 294 -18.74 8.11 33.98
CA ASP A 294 -20.21 8.11 33.98
C ASP A 294 -20.78 7.53 32.68
N GLY A 295 -20.24 7.97 31.54
CA GLY A 295 -20.63 7.47 30.21
C GLY A 295 -20.32 5.98 30.05
N ALA A 296 -19.15 5.55 30.54
CA ALA A 296 -18.76 4.14 30.52
C ALA A 296 -19.71 3.27 31.36
N ALA A 297 -20.03 3.70 32.58
CA ALA A 297 -20.96 3.00 33.46
C ALA A 297 -22.36 2.91 32.85
N ILE A 298 -22.85 3.97 32.21
CA ILE A 298 -24.13 3.98 31.50
C ILE A 298 -24.10 2.94 30.37
N ALA A 299 -23.10 2.98 29.49
CA ALA A 299 -22.98 2.05 28.37
C ALA A 299 -22.97 0.59 28.85
N TYR A 300 -22.14 0.24 29.84
CA TYR A 300 -22.12 -1.13 30.36
C TYR A 300 -23.44 -1.57 31.00
N ARG A 301 -24.13 -0.67 31.72
CA ARG A 301 -25.45 -0.97 32.29
C ARG A 301 -26.50 -1.20 31.20
N GLU A 302 -26.48 -0.45 30.10
CA GLU A 302 -27.38 -0.71 28.96
C GLU A 302 -27.12 -2.08 28.33
N GLY A 303 -25.85 -2.45 28.15
CA GLY A 303 -25.49 -3.81 27.71
C GLY A 303 -25.95 -4.91 28.68
N LEU A 304 -25.90 -4.66 29.99
CA LEU A 304 -26.41 -5.60 31.01
C LEU A 304 -27.94 -5.64 31.07
N ARG A 305 -28.65 -4.60 30.58
CA ARG A 305 -30.12 -4.68 30.43
C ARG A 305 -30.51 -5.63 29.31
N THR A 306 -29.75 -5.66 28.22
CA THR A 306 -30.00 -6.57 27.10
C THR A 306 -29.49 -7.98 27.39
N ALA A 307 -28.37 -8.12 28.10
CA ALA A 307 -27.82 -9.41 28.53
C ALA A 307 -27.30 -9.36 29.98
N SER A 308 -28.20 -9.61 30.94
CA SER A 308 -27.90 -9.52 32.38
C SER A 308 -26.85 -10.49 32.89
N GLY A 309 -26.62 -11.61 32.18
CA GLY A 309 -25.58 -12.60 32.49
C GLY A 309 -24.29 -12.44 31.69
N ASN A 310 -24.06 -11.29 31.03
CA ASN A 310 -22.84 -11.10 30.24
C ASN A 310 -21.64 -10.83 31.14
N ALA A 311 -20.80 -11.85 31.29
CA ALA A 311 -19.63 -11.84 32.15
C ALA A 311 -18.62 -10.72 31.83
N ALA A 312 -18.41 -10.42 30.55
CA ALA A 312 -17.47 -9.38 30.11
C ALA A 312 -17.96 -7.96 30.44
N LEU A 313 -19.27 -7.73 30.36
CA LEU A 313 -19.88 -6.46 30.77
C LEU A 313 -19.89 -6.28 32.29
N SER A 314 -20.14 -7.35 33.06
CA SER A 314 -20.01 -7.31 34.52
C SER A 314 -18.57 -6.99 34.94
N GLU A 315 -17.58 -7.59 34.29
CA GLU A 315 -16.18 -7.26 34.52
C GLU A 315 -15.91 -5.79 34.19
N ALA A 316 -16.31 -5.32 33.01
CA ALA A 316 -16.06 -3.96 32.56
C ALA A 316 -16.72 -2.92 33.47
N LEU A 317 -17.95 -3.17 33.94
CA LEU A 317 -18.61 -2.31 34.93
C LEU A 317 -17.85 -2.29 36.26
N GLY A 318 -17.36 -3.44 36.72
CA GLY A 318 -16.52 -3.53 37.92
C GLY A 318 -15.24 -2.70 37.81
N THR A 319 -14.62 -2.66 36.62
CA THR A 319 -13.45 -1.80 36.40
C THR A 319 -13.78 -0.31 36.56
N VAL A 320 -14.95 0.13 36.09
CA VAL A 320 -15.37 1.54 36.24
C VAL A 320 -15.67 1.86 37.71
N GLN A 321 -16.39 0.98 38.41
CA GLN A 321 -16.68 1.16 39.83
C GLN A 321 -15.40 1.21 40.68
N TYR A 322 -14.41 0.38 40.35
CA TYR A 322 -13.08 0.45 40.97
C TYR A 322 -12.37 1.78 40.66
N LEU A 323 -12.51 2.28 39.43
CA LEU A 323 -11.95 3.57 39.01
C LEU A 323 -12.58 4.74 39.76
N GLU A 324 -13.90 4.70 39.99
CA GLU A 324 -14.69 5.66 40.77
C GLU A 324 -14.44 5.58 42.29
N GLY A 325 -13.85 4.47 42.77
CA GLY A 325 -13.60 4.22 44.19
C GLY A 325 -14.74 3.53 44.93
N ASP A 326 -15.81 3.13 44.23
CA ASP A 326 -16.86 2.27 44.78
C ASP A 326 -16.41 0.81 44.78
N TYR A 327 -15.49 0.49 45.70
CA TYR A 327 -14.89 -0.84 45.80
C TYR A 327 -15.91 -1.92 46.18
N ASN A 328 -16.98 -1.58 46.89
CA ASN A 328 -18.01 -2.54 47.24
C ASN A 328 -18.82 -2.97 46.01
N ALA A 329 -19.22 -2.01 45.18
CA ALA A 329 -19.88 -2.32 43.92
C ALA A 329 -18.93 -3.08 42.97
N ALA A 330 -17.65 -2.67 42.90
CA ALA A 330 -16.64 -3.37 42.10
C ALA A 330 -16.48 -4.84 42.53
N LEU A 331 -16.42 -5.13 43.84
CA LEU A 331 -16.38 -6.51 44.35
C LEU A 331 -17.58 -7.34 43.88
N GLN A 332 -18.79 -6.77 43.91
CA GLN A 332 -19.99 -7.47 43.43
C GLN A 332 -19.93 -7.73 41.93
N ALA A 333 -19.52 -6.74 41.14
CA ALA A 333 -19.42 -6.85 39.70
C ALA A 333 -18.37 -7.89 39.26
N PHE A 334 -17.17 -7.87 39.86
CA PHE A 334 -16.12 -8.85 39.56
C PHE A 334 -16.48 -10.27 40.02
N LYS A 335 -17.17 -10.44 41.16
CA LYS A 335 -17.72 -11.75 41.57
C LYS A 335 -18.74 -12.26 40.56
N THR A 336 -19.67 -11.39 40.15
CA THR A 336 -20.69 -11.73 39.17
C THR A 336 -20.05 -12.13 37.83
N ALA A 337 -19.02 -11.41 37.38
CA ALA A 337 -18.26 -11.77 36.19
C ALA A 337 -17.62 -13.15 36.31
N LEU A 338 -16.98 -13.45 37.44
CA LEU A 338 -16.36 -14.75 37.69
C LEU A 338 -17.40 -15.89 37.72
N GLU A 339 -18.53 -15.68 38.40
CA GLU A 339 -19.64 -16.65 38.51
C GLU A 339 -20.32 -16.94 37.16
N THR A 340 -20.39 -15.92 36.29
CA THR A 340 -20.93 -16.04 34.92
C THR A 340 -19.91 -16.54 33.90
N GLY A 341 -18.71 -16.95 34.35
CA GLY A 341 -17.71 -17.63 33.53
C GLY A 341 -16.71 -16.70 32.83
N TYR A 342 -16.48 -15.49 33.33
CA TYR A 342 -15.39 -14.65 32.85
C TYR A 342 -14.01 -15.26 33.13
N ASP A 343 -12.99 -14.72 32.46
CA ASP A 343 -11.61 -15.14 32.59
C ASP A 343 -11.13 -15.12 34.06
N SER A 344 -10.88 -16.31 34.62
CA SER A 344 -10.49 -16.47 36.01
C SER A 344 -9.15 -15.85 36.35
N VAL A 345 -8.23 -15.65 35.40
CA VAL A 345 -6.97 -14.95 35.68
C VAL A 345 -7.24 -13.47 35.95
N VAL A 346 -8.04 -12.85 35.09
CA VAL A 346 -8.34 -11.41 35.14
C VAL A 346 -9.26 -11.08 36.31
N ALA A 347 -10.40 -11.76 36.43
CA ALA A 347 -11.38 -11.48 37.47
C ALA A 347 -10.82 -11.70 38.88
N ASN A 348 -10.10 -12.81 39.12
CA ASN A 348 -9.51 -13.06 40.45
C ASN A 348 -8.40 -12.05 40.81
N TYR A 349 -7.59 -11.62 39.83
CA TYR A 349 -6.61 -10.58 40.07
C TYR A 349 -7.27 -9.24 40.41
N ASN A 350 -8.30 -8.85 39.66
CA ASN A 350 -9.06 -7.63 39.94
C ASN A 350 -9.79 -7.68 41.29
N LEU A 351 -10.37 -8.83 41.65
CA LEU A 351 -10.90 -9.10 42.99
C LEU A 351 -9.83 -8.94 44.06
N SER A 352 -8.64 -9.52 43.86
CA SER A 352 -7.56 -9.46 44.86
C SER A 352 -7.17 -8.04 45.21
N LEU A 353 -7.03 -7.16 44.21
CA LEU A 353 -6.72 -5.75 44.42
C LEU A 353 -7.88 -5.00 45.05
N THR A 354 -9.12 -5.30 44.67
CA THR A 354 -10.30 -4.67 45.25
C THR A 354 -10.52 -5.07 46.72
N TYR A 355 -10.25 -6.32 47.07
CA TYR A 355 -10.25 -6.78 48.46
C TYR A 355 -9.16 -6.09 49.29
N ALA A 356 -7.98 -5.87 48.71
CA ALA A 356 -6.93 -5.11 49.39
C ALA A 356 -7.36 -3.66 49.68
N GLN A 357 -8.05 -3.00 48.74
CA GLN A 357 -8.59 -1.64 48.95
C GLN A 357 -9.67 -1.56 50.04
N THR A 358 -10.36 -2.68 50.31
CA THR A 358 -11.40 -2.78 51.36
C THR A 358 -10.89 -3.44 52.64
N TYR A 359 -9.57 -3.66 52.78
CA TYR A 359 -8.92 -4.26 53.94
C TYR A 359 -9.30 -5.73 54.24
N HIS A 360 -9.81 -6.46 53.24
CA HIS A 360 -10.10 -7.90 53.31
C HIS A 360 -8.89 -8.72 52.86
N PHE A 361 -7.82 -8.72 53.67
CA PHE A 361 -6.52 -9.26 53.25
C PHE A 361 -6.51 -10.76 52.99
N ARG A 362 -7.29 -11.55 53.73
CA ARG A 362 -7.34 -13.01 53.52
C ARG A 362 -7.97 -13.33 52.16
N GLU A 363 -9.12 -12.73 51.87
CA GLU A 363 -9.81 -12.89 50.61
C GLU A 363 -8.98 -12.36 49.43
N SER A 364 -8.20 -11.30 49.64
CA SER A 364 -7.22 -10.79 48.67
C SER A 364 -6.15 -11.84 48.34
N GLU A 365 -5.54 -12.47 49.35
CA GLU A 365 -4.53 -13.52 49.17
C GLU A 365 -5.12 -14.76 48.47
N ASP A 366 -6.32 -15.18 48.87
CA ASP A 366 -7.04 -16.30 48.26
C ASP A 366 -7.34 -16.03 46.77
N ALA A 367 -7.84 -14.83 46.45
CA ALA A 367 -8.11 -14.42 45.07
C ALA A 367 -6.82 -14.33 44.24
N MET A 368 -5.74 -13.78 44.79
CA MET A 368 -4.44 -13.74 44.11
C MET A 368 -3.89 -15.15 43.85
N ALA A 369 -4.04 -16.07 44.80
CA ALA A 369 -3.66 -17.47 44.64
C ALA A 369 -4.48 -18.15 43.54
N ALA A 370 -5.80 -17.90 43.50
CA ALA A 370 -6.68 -18.40 42.45
C ALA A 370 -6.29 -17.87 41.05
N ALA A 371 -5.93 -16.58 40.93
CA ALA A 371 -5.46 -16.00 39.67
C ALA A 371 -4.17 -16.68 39.16
N ARG A 372 -3.20 -16.92 40.06
CA ARG A 372 -1.95 -17.64 39.73
C ARG A 372 -2.19 -19.09 39.36
N GLN A 373 -3.10 -19.76 40.06
CA GLN A 373 -3.46 -21.15 39.76
C GLN A 373 -4.14 -21.27 38.39
N ALA A 374 -4.98 -20.30 38.02
CA ALA A 374 -5.62 -20.26 36.71
C ALA A 374 -4.62 -20.01 35.57
N GLY A 375 -3.56 -19.22 35.81
CA GLY A 375 -2.53 -19.00 34.80
C GLY A 375 -1.44 -18.00 35.21
N ASP A 376 -0.47 -18.43 36.02
CA ASP A 376 0.61 -17.59 36.54
C ASP A 376 1.43 -16.85 35.46
N ARG A 377 1.85 -17.55 34.39
CA ARG A 377 2.60 -16.90 33.29
C ARG A 377 1.79 -15.80 32.61
N ARG A 378 0.52 -16.08 32.33
CA ARG A 378 -0.38 -15.12 31.69
C ARG A 378 -0.65 -13.93 32.61
N LEU A 379 -0.81 -14.17 33.91
CA LEU A 379 -0.93 -13.10 34.89
C LEU A 379 0.30 -12.20 34.88
N GLN A 380 1.50 -12.79 34.95
CA GLN A 380 2.77 -12.05 34.88
C GLN A 380 2.87 -11.20 33.60
N ASP A 381 2.42 -11.73 32.46
CA ASP A 381 2.41 -10.99 31.20
C ASP A 381 1.41 -9.81 31.22
N LEU A 382 0.22 -10.00 31.80
CA LEU A 382 -0.83 -8.97 31.89
C LEU A 382 -0.49 -7.85 32.89
N THR A 383 0.24 -8.15 33.96
CA THR A 383 0.51 -7.20 35.05
C THR A 383 1.92 -6.62 35.02
N ARG A 384 2.74 -6.98 34.02
CA ARG A 384 4.15 -6.57 33.93
C ARG A 384 4.31 -5.05 34.00
N GLY A 385 4.96 -4.54 35.04
CA GLY A 385 5.16 -3.10 35.25
C GLY A 385 3.92 -2.34 35.74
N ARG A 386 2.86 -3.07 36.11
CA ARG A 386 1.59 -2.59 36.67
C ARG A 386 1.06 -3.54 37.76
N GLU A 387 1.94 -4.05 38.61
CA GLU A 387 1.56 -5.09 39.60
C GLU A 387 0.58 -4.60 40.69
N HIS A 388 0.30 -3.31 40.75
CA HIS A 388 -0.60 -2.69 41.73
C HIS A 388 -1.86 -2.08 41.09
N ASP A 389 -1.99 -2.16 39.77
CA ASP A 389 -3.16 -1.69 39.04
C ASP A 389 -4.03 -2.87 38.62
N ILE A 390 -5.35 -2.66 38.61
CA ILE A 390 -6.29 -3.64 38.04
C ILE A 390 -6.04 -3.82 36.54
N ILE A 391 -6.33 -5.02 36.05
CA ILE A 391 -6.33 -5.30 34.62
C ILE A 391 -7.58 -4.65 34.02
N LEU A 392 -7.34 -3.85 32.99
CA LEU A 392 -8.36 -3.10 32.26
C LEU A 392 -8.53 -3.72 30.85
N PRO A 393 -9.27 -4.84 30.71
CA PRO A 393 -9.46 -5.48 29.41
C PRO A 393 -10.15 -4.50 28.45
N GLY A 394 -9.68 -4.43 27.21
CA GLY A 394 -10.28 -3.59 26.17
C GLY A 394 -10.93 -4.45 25.10
N PHE A 395 -11.99 -3.93 24.48
CA PHE A 395 -12.61 -4.52 23.31
C PHE A 395 -11.60 -4.72 22.16
N THR A 396 -11.53 -5.94 21.64
CA THR A 396 -10.51 -6.34 20.66
C THR A 396 -11.06 -6.35 19.23
N HIS A 397 -10.13 -6.27 18.26
CA HIS A 397 -10.47 -6.42 16.85
C HIS A 397 -11.15 -7.77 16.55
N GLU A 398 -10.73 -8.86 17.19
CA GLU A 398 -11.35 -10.18 17.01
C GLU A 398 -12.82 -10.17 17.48
N GLU A 399 -13.10 -9.56 18.61
CA GLU A 399 -14.47 -9.42 19.13
C GLU A 399 -15.33 -8.55 18.21
N ALA A 400 -14.76 -7.47 17.64
CA ALA A 400 -15.44 -6.66 16.62
C ALA A 400 -15.81 -7.50 15.40
N THR A 401 -14.88 -8.34 14.89
CA THR A 401 -15.19 -9.21 13.75
C THR A 401 -16.30 -10.22 14.07
N LYS A 402 -16.31 -10.78 15.30
CA LYS A 402 -17.36 -11.71 15.74
C LYS A 402 -18.70 -11.01 15.86
N MET A 403 -18.75 -9.80 16.41
CA MET A 403 -19.96 -8.99 16.53
C MET A 403 -20.53 -8.65 15.15
N LEU A 404 -19.69 -8.15 14.22
CA LEU A 404 -20.11 -7.81 12.87
C LEU A 404 -20.66 -9.03 12.11
N ARG A 405 -20.05 -10.22 12.26
CA ARG A 405 -20.50 -11.45 11.60
C ARG A 405 -21.90 -11.93 12.02
N ARG A 406 -22.47 -11.44 13.13
CA ARG A 406 -23.82 -11.79 13.58
C ARG A 406 -24.91 -11.00 12.84
N LYS A 407 -24.57 -9.89 12.19
CA LYS A 407 -25.53 -9.03 11.47
C LYS A 407 -25.67 -9.45 10.01
N ASP A 408 -26.81 -9.08 9.41
CA ASP A 408 -27.06 -9.29 7.98
C ASP A 408 -26.01 -8.53 7.13
N PRO A 409 -25.32 -9.20 6.19
CA PRO A 409 -24.35 -8.55 5.30
C PRO A 409 -24.91 -7.36 4.52
N LEU A 410 -26.19 -7.39 4.12
CA LEU A 410 -26.84 -6.28 3.41
C LEU A 410 -27.04 -5.06 4.31
N LEU A 411 -27.36 -5.28 5.59
CA LEU A 411 -27.48 -4.21 6.57
C LEU A 411 -26.11 -3.55 6.79
N LEU A 412 -25.06 -4.35 6.96
CA LEU A 412 -23.69 -3.86 7.11
C LEU A 412 -23.23 -3.07 5.88
N LEU A 413 -23.57 -3.54 4.69
CA LEU A 413 -23.25 -2.85 3.45
C LEU A 413 -23.96 -1.50 3.34
N ASN A 414 -25.27 -1.46 3.61
CA ASN A 414 -26.08 -0.23 3.56
C ASN A 414 -25.62 0.81 4.60
N ARG A 415 -25.06 0.36 5.73
CA ARG A 415 -24.49 1.22 6.77
C ARG A 415 -23.01 1.57 6.54
N GLY A 416 -22.39 1.10 5.46
CA GLY A 416 -20.97 1.36 5.17
C GLY A 416 -20.00 0.63 6.09
N LEU A 417 -20.45 -0.37 6.84
CA LEU A 417 -19.64 -1.16 7.78
C LEU A 417 -18.94 -2.34 7.11
N SER A 418 -19.42 -2.76 5.93
CA SER A 418 -18.74 -3.76 5.11
C SER A 418 -18.52 -3.21 3.70
N PRO A 419 -17.34 -3.39 3.12
CA PRO A 419 -17.10 -2.88 1.77
C PRO A 419 -17.84 -3.75 0.74
N PRO A 420 -18.31 -3.19 -0.39
CA PRO A 420 -19.13 -3.88 -1.38
C PRO A 420 -18.42 -5.12 -1.94
N PRO A 421 -19.15 -6.20 -2.29
CA PRO A 421 -18.54 -7.37 -2.89
C PRO A 421 -17.93 -7.04 -4.25
N LEU A 422 -16.86 -7.76 -4.62
CA LEU A 422 -16.25 -7.62 -5.94
C LEU A 422 -17.23 -8.07 -7.02
N LEU A 423 -17.58 -7.16 -7.93
CA LEU A 423 -18.44 -7.48 -9.05
C LEU A 423 -17.65 -8.25 -10.11
N ARG A 424 -18.18 -9.38 -10.58
CA ARG A 424 -17.50 -10.22 -11.59
C ARG A 424 -17.24 -9.46 -12.89
N GLU A 425 -18.21 -8.66 -13.33
CA GLU A 425 -18.13 -7.80 -14.51
C GLU A 425 -16.99 -6.77 -14.45
N ARG A 426 -16.60 -6.33 -13.24
CA ARG A 426 -15.49 -5.40 -13.02
C ARG A 426 -14.15 -6.08 -12.78
N THR A 427 -14.13 -7.41 -12.63
CA THR A 427 -12.95 -8.18 -12.26
C THR A 427 -12.59 -9.19 -13.34
N VAL A 428 -13.00 -10.46 -13.18
CA VAL A 428 -12.59 -11.56 -14.06
C VAL A 428 -13.37 -11.62 -15.38
N GLU A 429 -14.60 -11.09 -15.40
CA GLU A 429 -15.43 -11.02 -16.61
C GLU A 429 -15.20 -9.71 -17.39
N HIS A 430 -14.34 -8.83 -16.87
CA HIS A 430 -14.01 -7.60 -17.56
C HIS A 430 -13.42 -7.90 -18.95
N PRO A 431 -13.84 -7.19 -20.02
CA PRO A 431 -13.39 -7.48 -21.39
C PRO A 431 -11.86 -7.57 -21.52
N LEU A 432 -11.13 -6.64 -20.88
CA LEU A 432 -9.67 -6.63 -20.84
C LEU A 432 -9.07 -7.92 -20.25
N ALA A 433 -9.67 -8.46 -19.19
CA ALA A 433 -9.21 -9.69 -18.53
C ALA A 433 -9.34 -10.88 -19.48
N ILE A 434 -10.54 -11.08 -20.01
CA ILE A 434 -10.85 -12.16 -20.96
C ILE A 434 -9.98 -12.02 -22.21
N GLY A 435 -9.92 -10.82 -22.78
CA GLY A 435 -9.22 -10.55 -24.03
C GLY A 435 -7.72 -10.78 -23.94
N CYS A 436 -7.07 -10.44 -22.83
CA CYS A 436 -5.65 -10.75 -22.62
C CYS A 436 -5.38 -12.25 -22.41
N VAL A 437 -6.29 -12.97 -21.75
CA VAL A 437 -6.19 -14.44 -21.63
C VAL A 437 -6.36 -15.11 -22.99
N VAL A 438 -7.34 -14.69 -23.78
CA VAL A 438 -7.56 -15.17 -25.15
C VAL A 438 -6.35 -14.84 -26.04
N ALA A 439 -5.82 -13.62 -25.96
CA ALA A 439 -4.60 -13.22 -26.65
C ALA A 439 -3.41 -14.13 -26.32
N LEU A 440 -3.23 -14.48 -25.04
CA LEU A 440 -2.17 -15.41 -24.62
C LEU A 440 -2.37 -16.81 -25.21
N ILE A 441 -3.61 -17.33 -25.19
CA ILE A 441 -3.94 -18.63 -25.77
C ILE A 441 -3.66 -18.63 -27.28
N LEU A 442 -4.10 -17.59 -28.00
CA LEU A 442 -3.86 -17.43 -29.43
C LEU A 442 -2.37 -17.30 -29.75
N ALA A 443 -1.59 -16.58 -28.94
CA ALA A 443 -0.14 -16.45 -29.10
C ALA A 443 0.57 -17.81 -28.97
N VAL A 444 0.18 -18.61 -27.98
CA VAL A 444 0.71 -19.97 -27.77
C VAL A 444 0.31 -20.88 -28.92
N LEU A 445 -0.95 -20.86 -29.33
CA LEU A 445 -1.45 -21.68 -30.43
C LEU A 445 -0.76 -21.34 -31.76
N HIS A 446 -0.65 -20.05 -32.08
CA HIS A 446 0.08 -19.56 -33.26
C HIS A 446 1.52 -20.09 -33.27
N ARG A 447 2.19 -20.09 -32.11
CA ARG A 447 3.53 -20.66 -31.98
C ARG A 447 3.56 -22.16 -32.24
N LEU A 448 2.67 -22.93 -31.62
CA LEU A 448 2.63 -24.39 -31.75
C LEU A 448 2.33 -24.81 -33.19
N ILE A 449 1.41 -24.13 -33.86
CA ILE A 449 1.07 -24.38 -35.27
C ILE A 449 2.28 -24.12 -36.16
N ARG A 450 2.93 -22.94 -36.02
CA ARG A 450 4.08 -22.56 -36.87
C ARG A 450 5.32 -23.41 -36.63
N GLN A 451 5.50 -23.94 -35.41
CA GLN A 451 6.56 -24.92 -35.14
C GLN A 451 6.40 -26.21 -35.96
N ARG A 452 5.16 -26.61 -36.27
CA ARG A 452 4.87 -27.78 -37.11
C ARG A 452 4.87 -27.49 -38.61
N SER A 453 4.46 -26.29 -39.04
CA SER A 453 4.16 -26.01 -40.45
C SER A 453 5.25 -25.30 -41.27
N GLY A 454 6.41 -24.95 -40.69
CA GLY A 454 7.51 -24.36 -41.48
C GLY A 454 8.48 -23.44 -40.73
N GLY A 455 8.26 -23.19 -39.44
CA GLY A 455 9.10 -22.30 -38.63
C GLY A 455 8.77 -20.82 -38.83
N PHE A 456 9.67 -19.94 -38.39
CA PHE A 456 9.50 -18.48 -38.44
C PHE A 456 10.55 -17.81 -39.31
N ALA A 457 10.19 -16.70 -39.93
CA ALA A 457 11.14 -15.81 -40.58
C ALA A 457 12.22 -15.33 -39.60
N ALA A 458 13.49 -15.38 -40.04
CA ALA A 458 14.63 -14.82 -39.34
C ALA A 458 14.95 -13.41 -39.84
N ALA A 459 15.70 -12.62 -39.08
CA ALA A 459 16.26 -11.36 -39.54
C ALA A 459 17.77 -11.47 -39.71
N CYS A 460 18.30 -10.88 -40.78
CA CYS A 460 19.74 -10.84 -41.03
C CYS A 460 20.46 -10.03 -39.95
N LEU A 461 21.46 -10.61 -39.27
CA LEU A 461 22.23 -9.93 -38.23
C LEU A 461 22.96 -8.67 -38.73
N LYS A 462 23.19 -8.54 -40.04
CA LYS A 462 23.89 -7.39 -40.63
C LYS A 462 22.94 -6.31 -41.14
N CYS A 463 22.04 -6.66 -42.06
CA CYS A 463 21.14 -5.67 -42.68
C CYS A 463 19.71 -5.65 -42.14
N GLY A 464 19.31 -6.60 -41.28
CA GLY A 464 17.99 -6.63 -40.63
C GLY A 464 16.85 -7.12 -41.52
N ARG A 465 17.13 -7.40 -42.80
CA ARG A 465 16.14 -7.93 -43.74
C ARG A 465 15.59 -9.26 -43.24
N ALA A 466 14.27 -9.39 -43.22
CA ALA A 466 13.58 -10.64 -42.94
C ALA A 466 13.79 -11.64 -44.09
N PHE A 467 14.03 -12.90 -43.75
CA PHE A 467 14.16 -14.00 -44.70
C PHE A 467 13.71 -15.32 -44.09
N CYS A 468 13.16 -16.22 -44.91
CA CYS A 468 12.80 -17.58 -44.53
C CYS A 468 13.79 -18.61 -45.12
N ARG A 469 13.59 -19.90 -44.79
CA ARG A 469 14.40 -21.01 -45.34
C ARG A 469 14.29 -21.14 -46.86
N ARG A 470 13.16 -20.73 -47.46
CA ARG A 470 12.89 -20.84 -48.90
C ARG A 470 13.56 -19.72 -49.70
N CYS A 471 13.57 -18.48 -49.18
CA CYS A 471 14.19 -17.33 -49.85
C CYS A 471 15.73 -17.34 -49.77
N LYS A 472 16.31 -18.24 -48.98
CA LYS A 472 17.75 -18.30 -48.77
C LYS A 472 18.41 -19.25 -49.74
N LEU A 473 19.07 -18.69 -50.74
CA LEU A 473 19.75 -19.44 -51.81
C LEU A 473 21.20 -19.80 -51.46
N SER A 474 21.84 -19.08 -50.53
CA SER A 474 23.23 -19.33 -50.12
C SER A 474 23.32 -19.85 -48.68
N HIS A 475 24.09 -20.92 -48.49
CA HIS A 475 24.12 -21.71 -47.25
C HIS A 475 25.35 -21.48 -46.36
N GLU A 476 26.29 -20.62 -46.74
CA GLU A 476 27.58 -20.42 -46.03
C GLU A 476 27.45 -19.92 -44.59
N SER A 477 26.35 -19.25 -44.24
CA SER A 477 26.10 -18.83 -42.86
C SER A 477 24.62 -18.89 -42.56
N GLN A 478 24.23 -19.34 -41.37
CA GLN A 478 22.80 -19.42 -41.00
C GLN A 478 22.18 -18.04 -40.70
N SER A 479 23.00 -17.07 -40.27
CA SER A 479 22.56 -15.80 -39.68
C SER A 479 22.50 -14.61 -40.64
N TYR A 480 23.02 -14.75 -41.86
CA TYR A 480 22.99 -13.69 -42.87
C TYR A 480 22.01 -14.04 -44.02
N CYS A 481 21.42 -13.00 -44.60
CA CYS A 481 20.62 -13.14 -45.82
C CYS A 481 21.51 -13.34 -47.05
N THR A 482 20.94 -13.88 -48.12
CA THR A 482 21.64 -14.16 -49.40
C THR A 482 22.46 -12.97 -49.90
N GLN A 483 21.87 -11.76 -49.87
CA GLN A 483 22.54 -10.54 -50.31
C GLN A 483 23.79 -10.20 -49.46
N CYS A 484 23.70 -10.35 -48.14
CA CYS A 484 24.83 -10.06 -47.26
C CYS A 484 25.92 -11.12 -47.36
N ILE A 485 25.56 -12.38 -47.59
CA ILE A 485 26.52 -13.47 -47.86
C ILE A 485 27.31 -13.13 -49.13
N ASN A 486 26.62 -12.81 -50.22
CA ASN A 486 27.29 -12.52 -51.49
C ASN A 486 28.20 -11.29 -51.43
N ILE A 487 27.78 -10.23 -50.73
CA ILE A 487 28.56 -8.97 -50.63
C ILE A 487 29.74 -9.07 -49.67
N PHE A 488 29.59 -9.76 -48.53
CA PHE A 488 30.58 -9.70 -47.45
C PHE A 488 31.38 -10.98 -47.21
N LEU A 489 30.80 -12.15 -47.51
CA LEU A 489 31.50 -13.43 -47.37
C LEU A 489 32.13 -13.82 -48.71
N LYS A 490 31.35 -13.84 -49.79
CA LYS A 490 31.82 -14.31 -51.11
C LYS A 490 32.64 -13.32 -51.92
N LYS A 491 32.61 -12.01 -51.59
CA LYS A 491 33.34 -10.83 -52.11
C LYS A 491 33.62 -10.71 -53.63
N ASP A 492 33.98 -11.78 -54.31
CA ASP A 492 34.51 -11.90 -55.67
C ASP A 492 33.45 -11.77 -56.78
N MET A 493 32.16 -11.77 -56.40
CA MET A 493 31.04 -11.85 -57.35
C MET A 493 30.17 -10.57 -57.42
N VAL A 494 30.60 -9.45 -56.81
CA VAL A 494 29.76 -8.24 -56.70
C VAL A 494 30.56 -6.96 -56.96
N GLY A 495 30.08 -6.15 -57.91
CA GLY A 495 30.67 -4.86 -58.27
C GLY A 495 30.81 -3.89 -57.09
N ILE A 496 31.87 -3.09 -57.11
CA ILE A 496 32.28 -2.18 -56.02
C ILE A 496 31.15 -1.19 -55.66
N GLU A 497 30.40 -0.69 -56.64
CA GLU A 497 29.27 0.21 -56.42
C GLU A 497 28.18 -0.41 -55.53
N ALA A 498 27.83 -1.67 -55.77
CA ALA A 498 26.82 -2.37 -54.97
C ALA A 498 27.32 -2.62 -53.53
N GLN A 499 28.62 -2.81 -53.35
CA GLN A 499 29.24 -2.92 -52.03
C GLN A 499 29.19 -1.57 -51.28
N LEU A 500 29.51 -0.46 -51.96
CA LEU A 500 29.46 0.89 -51.40
C LEU A 500 28.03 1.29 -51.02
N ALA A 501 27.06 1.08 -51.91
CA ALA A 501 25.65 1.33 -51.64
C ALA A 501 25.15 0.52 -50.43
N LYS A 502 25.57 -0.75 -50.31
CA LYS A 502 25.21 -1.59 -49.15
C LYS A 502 25.84 -1.08 -47.86
N ARG A 503 27.11 -0.63 -47.88
CA ARG A 503 27.77 -0.03 -46.72
C ARG A 503 27.05 1.24 -46.26
N GLN A 504 26.68 2.13 -47.19
CA GLN A 504 25.89 3.33 -46.86
C GLN A 504 24.54 2.98 -46.24
N GLN A 505 23.84 1.97 -46.77
CA GLN A 505 22.58 1.47 -46.18
C GLN A 505 22.78 0.99 -44.73
N LEU A 506 23.87 0.26 -44.46
CA LEU A 506 24.19 -0.21 -43.10
C LEU A 506 24.50 0.93 -42.14
N THR A 507 25.26 1.94 -42.59
CA THR A 507 25.56 3.13 -41.78
C THR A 507 24.30 3.89 -41.39
N ARG A 508 23.39 4.12 -42.35
CA ARG A 508 22.08 4.75 -42.07
C ARG A 508 21.26 3.94 -41.08
N ARG A 509 21.21 2.62 -41.23
CA ARG A 509 20.52 1.73 -40.27
C ARG A 509 21.15 1.81 -38.88
N HIS A 510 22.47 1.75 -38.75
CA HIS A 510 23.16 1.83 -37.47
C HIS A 510 22.94 3.19 -36.78
N PHE A 511 22.80 4.28 -37.55
CA PHE A 511 22.43 5.58 -37.01
C PHE A 511 21.02 5.53 -36.40
N TRP A 512 20.02 5.03 -37.13
CA TRP A 512 18.65 4.94 -36.64
C TRP A 512 18.49 3.99 -35.45
N LEU A 513 19.19 2.84 -35.44
CA LEU A 513 19.19 1.92 -34.30
C LEU A 513 19.80 2.58 -33.05
N ARG A 514 20.87 3.38 -33.22
CA ARG A 514 21.45 4.16 -32.11
C ARG A 514 20.51 5.26 -31.61
N ALA A 515 19.83 5.96 -32.52
CA ALA A 515 18.85 6.98 -32.15
C ALA A 515 17.66 6.37 -31.40
N GLU A 516 17.08 5.28 -31.93
CA GLU A 516 15.97 4.54 -31.31
C GLU A 516 16.35 4.03 -29.92
N ARG A 517 17.58 3.52 -29.75
CA ARG A 517 18.12 3.16 -28.44
C ARG A 517 18.11 4.33 -27.47
N ARG A 518 18.76 5.43 -27.84
CA ARG A 518 18.92 6.59 -26.96
C ARG A 518 17.59 7.21 -26.58
N ILE A 519 16.64 7.28 -27.52
CA ILE A 519 15.28 7.76 -27.24
C ILE A 519 14.56 6.81 -26.28
N SER A 520 14.67 5.50 -26.49
CA SER A 520 14.04 4.50 -25.61
C SER A 520 14.61 4.56 -24.19
N ASP A 521 15.93 4.68 -24.05
CA ASP A 521 16.62 4.81 -22.75
C ASP A 521 16.39 6.18 -22.08
N LEU A 522 15.91 7.19 -22.82
CA LEU A 522 15.50 8.48 -22.26
C LEU A 522 14.05 8.43 -21.74
N LEU A 523 13.16 7.78 -22.48
CA LEU A 523 11.75 7.62 -22.09
C LEU A 523 11.60 6.67 -20.89
N LEU A 524 12.22 5.49 -20.99
CA LEU A 524 12.24 4.52 -19.91
C LEU A 524 13.66 3.91 -19.78
N PRO A 525 14.48 4.45 -18.87
CA PRO A 525 15.86 4.02 -18.68
C PRO A 525 15.99 2.49 -18.57
N GLY A 526 16.81 1.90 -19.44
CA GLY A 526 17.10 0.47 -19.43
C GLY A 526 16.39 -0.36 -20.50
N ILE A 527 15.32 0.15 -21.14
CA ILE A 527 14.66 -0.57 -22.25
C ILE A 527 15.67 -0.85 -23.37
N GLY A 528 16.41 0.17 -23.79
CA GLY A 528 17.35 0.07 -24.89
C GLY A 528 18.56 -0.80 -24.56
N VAL A 529 19.00 -0.81 -23.29
CA VAL A 529 20.02 -1.74 -22.76
C VAL A 529 19.53 -3.18 -22.82
N GLY A 530 18.28 -3.43 -22.38
CA GLY A 530 17.69 -4.77 -22.35
C GLY A 530 17.59 -5.38 -23.75
N PHE A 531 17.17 -4.57 -24.71
CA PHE A 531 17.06 -4.94 -26.11
C PHE A 531 18.38 -4.99 -26.90
N GLY A 532 19.47 -4.46 -26.34
CA GLY A 532 20.80 -4.47 -26.94
C GLY A 532 21.72 -5.60 -26.44
N GLY A 533 21.15 -6.62 -25.79
CA GLY A 533 21.88 -7.84 -25.42
C GLY A 533 22.20 -7.98 -23.93
N ARG A 534 21.77 -7.03 -23.08
CA ARG A 534 21.91 -7.12 -21.61
C ARG A 534 20.53 -7.08 -20.92
N PRO A 535 19.70 -8.13 -21.09
CA PRO A 535 18.30 -8.11 -20.64
C PRO A 535 18.13 -7.95 -19.13
N VAL A 536 19.00 -8.56 -18.32
CA VAL A 536 18.92 -8.49 -16.85
C VAL A 536 19.21 -7.08 -16.34
N LEU A 537 20.33 -6.49 -16.78
CA LEU A 537 20.71 -5.13 -16.41
C LEU A 537 19.69 -4.10 -16.91
N GLY A 538 19.22 -4.26 -18.15
CA GLY A 538 18.16 -3.40 -18.70
C GLY A 538 16.86 -3.49 -17.91
N GLY A 539 16.44 -4.71 -17.54
CA GLY A 539 15.25 -4.92 -16.71
C GLY A 539 15.37 -4.29 -15.32
N ALA A 540 16.54 -4.41 -14.67
CA ALA A 540 16.79 -3.77 -13.38
C ALA A 540 16.71 -2.23 -13.45
N LEU A 541 17.30 -1.63 -14.50
CA LEU A 541 17.21 -0.18 -14.73
C LEU A 541 15.77 0.26 -15.02
N VAL A 542 15.01 -0.52 -15.79
CA VAL A 542 13.59 -0.23 -16.06
C VAL A 542 12.77 -0.27 -14.78
N LEU A 543 12.96 -1.31 -13.95
CA LEU A 543 12.24 -1.41 -12.68
C LEU A 543 12.57 -0.23 -11.76
N LEU A 544 13.85 0.12 -11.62
CA LEU A 544 14.29 1.27 -10.83
C LEU A 544 13.67 2.58 -11.36
N ALA A 545 13.67 2.77 -12.68
CA ALA A 545 13.10 3.96 -13.30
C ALA A 545 11.57 4.01 -13.14
N LEU A 546 10.86 2.88 -13.30
CA LEU A 546 9.42 2.81 -13.10
C LEU A 546 9.03 3.13 -11.66
N VAL A 547 9.71 2.52 -10.67
CA VAL A 547 9.44 2.79 -9.25
C VAL A 547 9.75 4.26 -8.91
N SER A 548 10.88 4.78 -9.38
CA SER A 548 11.24 6.19 -9.13
C SER A 548 10.23 7.15 -9.75
N ALA A 549 9.80 6.90 -10.98
CA ALA A 549 8.79 7.71 -11.67
C ALA A 549 7.41 7.59 -11.00
N MET A 550 7.02 6.38 -10.59
CA MET A 550 5.79 6.12 -9.81
C MET A 550 5.74 6.98 -8.55
N LEU A 551 6.83 6.97 -7.78
CA LEU A 551 6.94 7.72 -6.54
C LEU A 551 6.87 9.22 -6.78
N VAL A 552 7.63 9.76 -7.73
CA VAL A 552 7.73 11.22 -7.97
C VAL A 552 6.50 11.82 -8.62
N LEU A 553 5.91 11.13 -9.61
CA LEU A 553 4.88 11.69 -10.49
C LEU A 553 3.47 11.41 -10.00
N VAL A 554 3.25 10.28 -9.31
CA VAL A 554 1.89 9.81 -8.99
C VAL A 554 1.72 9.60 -7.49
N TRP A 555 2.49 8.72 -6.87
CA TRP A 555 2.21 8.24 -5.51
C TRP A 555 2.40 9.33 -4.44
N LEU A 556 3.55 10.00 -4.43
CA LEU A 556 3.82 11.09 -3.48
C LEU A 556 2.83 12.26 -3.67
N PRO A 557 2.71 12.90 -4.85
CA PRO A 557 1.85 14.06 -5.00
C PRO A 557 0.35 13.74 -4.99
N GLY A 558 -0.07 12.56 -5.46
CA GLY A 558 -1.48 12.21 -5.63
C GLY A 558 -2.13 11.56 -4.42
N PHE A 559 -1.37 10.84 -3.58
CA PHE A 559 -1.92 10.11 -2.45
C PHE A 559 -1.30 10.57 -1.12
N ILE A 560 0.03 10.50 -1.01
CA ILE A 560 0.70 10.74 0.28
C ILE A 560 0.63 12.20 0.72
N SER A 561 0.92 13.15 -0.18
CA SER A 561 0.84 14.58 0.16
C SER A 561 -0.57 14.97 0.63
N PRO A 562 -1.65 14.68 -0.11
CA PRO A 562 -3.01 14.97 0.35
C PRO A 562 -3.37 14.31 1.69
N ALA A 563 -3.02 13.03 1.87
CA ALA A 563 -3.31 12.29 3.09
C ALA A 563 -2.60 12.89 4.32
N LEU A 564 -1.37 13.39 4.13
CA LEU A 564 -0.62 14.06 5.18
C LEU A 564 -0.93 15.56 5.26
N MET A 565 -2.20 15.94 5.11
CA MET A 565 -2.70 17.32 5.14
C MET A 565 -1.99 18.28 4.15
N ALA A 566 -1.54 17.81 2.99
CA ALA A 566 -0.70 18.58 2.05
C ALA A 566 0.65 19.04 2.64
N THR A 567 1.24 18.27 3.56
CA THR A 567 2.61 18.53 4.01
C THR A 567 3.61 18.44 2.85
N PRO A 568 4.56 19.38 2.75
CA PRO A 568 5.52 19.42 1.65
C PRO A 568 6.53 18.27 1.72
N ILE A 569 6.40 17.31 0.80
CA ILE A 569 7.26 16.13 0.64
C ILE A 569 8.28 16.29 -0.51
N TRP A 570 8.70 17.52 -0.80
CA TRP A 570 9.68 17.81 -1.86
C TRP A 570 11.03 17.09 -1.70
N PRO A 571 11.56 16.79 -0.49
CA PRO A 571 12.85 16.10 -0.37
C PRO A 571 12.81 14.69 -0.96
N LEU A 572 11.71 13.96 -0.74
CA LEU A 572 11.51 12.63 -1.34
C LEU A 572 11.39 12.74 -2.86
N ARG A 573 10.68 13.74 -3.37
CA ARG A 573 10.55 13.97 -4.81
C ARG A 573 11.91 14.25 -5.46
N MET A 574 12.77 15.03 -4.81
CA MET A 574 14.13 15.29 -5.29
C MET A 574 15.01 14.04 -5.26
N LEU A 575 14.92 13.25 -4.18
CA LEU A 575 15.66 11.99 -4.05
C LEU A 575 15.31 11.02 -5.19
N PHE A 576 14.04 10.70 -5.36
CA PHE A 576 13.60 9.76 -6.39
C PHE A 576 13.75 10.33 -7.82
N GLY A 577 13.62 11.65 -7.99
CA GLY A 577 13.92 12.32 -9.25
C GLY A 577 15.40 12.20 -9.63
N GLY A 578 16.30 12.35 -8.65
CA GLY A 578 17.73 12.12 -8.80
C GLY A 578 18.07 10.67 -9.15
N ILE A 579 17.41 9.69 -8.52
CA ILE A 579 17.57 8.26 -8.83
C ILE A 579 17.14 7.97 -10.27
N TRP A 580 16.01 8.52 -10.72
CA TRP A 580 15.55 8.36 -12.10
C TRP A 580 16.54 8.98 -13.11
N ALA A 581 17.03 10.19 -12.83
CA ALA A 581 18.02 10.86 -13.67
C ALA A 581 19.34 10.09 -13.72
N ALA A 582 19.80 9.55 -12.59
CA ALA A 582 20.99 8.70 -12.53
C ALA A 582 20.81 7.41 -13.37
N ALA A 583 19.64 6.76 -13.28
CA ALA A 583 19.32 5.59 -14.11
C ALA A 583 19.35 5.93 -15.61
N ALA A 584 18.82 7.09 -15.99
CA ALA A 584 18.87 7.58 -17.37
C ALA A 584 20.32 7.81 -17.85
N VAL A 585 21.14 8.50 -17.05
CA VAL A 585 22.56 8.74 -17.38
C VAL A 585 23.31 7.41 -17.53
N VAL A 586 23.13 6.47 -16.60
CA VAL A 586 23.76 5.14 -16.67
C VAL A 586 23.32 4.41 -17.94
N ALA A 587 22.02 4.41 -18.26
CA ALA A 587 21.51 3.75 -19.48
C ALA A 587 22.11 4.33 -20.78
N GLN A 588 22.34 5.65 -20.83
CA GLN A 588 22.95 6.33 -21.98
C GLN A 588 24.45 6.03 -22.13
N LEU A 589 25.17 5.93 -21.01
CA LEU A 589 26.62 5.72 -21.01
C LEU A 589 27.04 4.26 -21.27
N LEU A 590 26.15 3.30 -21.02
CA LEU A 590 26.47 1.89 -21.20
C LEU A 590 26.83 1.55 -22.66
N PRO A 591 27.96 0.88 -22.92
CA PRO A 591 28.27 0.37 -24.26
C PRO A 591 27.37 -0.83 -24.54
N VAL A 592 26.51 -0.69 -25.56
CA VAL A 592 25.58 -1.75 -25.96
C VAL A 592 25.52 -1.78 -27.48
N GLU A 593 25.78 -2.96 -28.05
CA GLU A 593 25.71 -3.22 -29.49
C GLU A 593 24.31 -3.69 -29.87
N TRP A 594 23.52 -2.82 -30.51
CA TRP A 594 22.28 -3.25 -31.15
C TRP A 594 22.61 -4.04 -32.43
N ARG A 595 22.28 -5.34 -32.45
CA ARG A 595 22.45 -6.24 -33.61
C ARG A 595 21.12 -6.45 -34.34
#